data_AF-A0A957DGA3-F1
#
_entry.id   AF-A0A957DGA3-F1
#
_cell.length_a   1.000
_cell.length_b   1.000
_cell.length_c   1.000
_cell.angle_alpha   90.00
_cell.angle_beta   90.00
_cell.angle_gamma   90.00
#
_symmetry.space_group_name_H-M   'P 1'
#
loop_
_entity.id
_entity.type
_entity.pdbx_description
1 polymer ?
#
loop_
_entity_poly.entity_id
_entity_poly.type
_entity_poly.pdbx_seq_one_letter_code
_entity_poly.pdbx_strand_id
1 'polypeptide(L)' 'MPRRRVVERTFAWLGRYRRVSKDYEKCPCSSERVIYLVSIHAMLKRLAPT' A
#
# COMPACT_ATOMS: atom_id res chain seq x y z
N MET A 1 -7.70 19.29 -9.65
CA MET A 1 -7.36 18.06 -10.41
C MET A 1 -7.90 16.82 -9.71
N PRO A 2 -9.05 16.26 -10.14
CA PRO A 2 -9.74 15.16 -9.44
C PRO A 2 -8.93 13.85 -9.40
N ARG A 3 -8.03 13.63 -10.37
CA ARG A 3 -7.16 12.43 -10.42
C ARG A 3 -6.10 12.38 -9.32
N ARG A 4 -5.61 13.53 -8.85
CA ARG A 4 -4.54 13.61 -7.84
C ARG A 4 -4.97 13.01 -6.50
N ARG A 5 -6.23 13.23 -6.09
CA ARG A 5 -6.77 12.69 -4.82
C ARG A 5 -6.84 11.17 -4.82
N VAL A 6 -7.06 10.55 -5.98
CA VAL A 6 -7.10 9.08 -6.08
C VAL A 6 -5.72 8.49 -5.79
N VAL A 7 -4.69 9.06 -6.41
CA VAL A 7 -3.29 8.66 -6.22
C VAL A 7 -2.85 8.88 -4.77
N GLU A 8 -3.13 10.06 -4.20
CA GLU A 8 -2.77 10.37 -2.81
C GLU A 8 -3.48 9.44 -1.80
N ARG A 9 -4.71 9.01 -2.07
CA ARG A 9 -5.40 8.01 -1.22
C ARG A 9 -4.74 6.65 -1.26
N THR A 10 -4.23 6.22 -2.40
CA THR A 10 -3.48 4.96 -2.52
C THR A 10 -2.20 5.03 -1.70
N PHE A 11 -1.45 6.13 -1.80
CA PHE A 11 -0.24 6.33 -0.99
C PHE A 11 -0.55 6.47 0.51
N ALA A 12 -1.65 7.14 0.87
CA ALA A 12 -2.08 7.23 2.27
C ALA A 12 -2.44 5.85 2.85
N TRP A 13 -3.00 4.94 2.05
CA TRP A 13 -3.25 3.56 2.45
C TRP A 13 -1.96 2.76 2.64
N LEU A 14 -1.02 2.89 1.71
CA LEU A 14 0.31 2.26 1.83
C LEU A 14 1.03 2.75 3.10
N GLY A 15 0.94 4.04 3.42
CA GLY A 15 1.52 4.62 4.64
C GLY A 15 0.92 4.11 5.95
N ARG A 16 -0.26 3.48 5.96
CA ARG A 16 -0.81 2.84 7.17
C ARG A 16 -0.09 1.55 7.54
N TYR A 17 0.61 0.93 6.61
CA TYR A 17 1.39 -0.27 6.87
C TYR A 17 2.79 0.15 7.32
N ARG A 18 3.12 -0.10 8.59
CA ARG A 18 4.40 0.30 9.20
C ARG A 18 5.62 -0.07 8.34
N ARG A 19 5.57 -1.23 7.67
CA ARG A 19 6.65 -1.76 6.82
C ARG A 19 6.83 -1.00 5.50
N VAL A 20 5.76 -0.41 4.95
CA VAL A 20 5.80 0.42 3.73
C VAL A 20 5.97 1.90 4.07
N SER A 21 5.59 2.32 5.28
CA SER A 21 5.76 3.69 5.77
C SER A 21 7.23 4.10 5.91
N LYS A 22 8.10 3.16 6.29
CA LYS A 22 9.55 3.33 6.31
C LYS A 22 10.17 2.08 5.71
N ASP A 23 10.65 2.23 4.48
CA ASP A 23 11.39 1.19 3.81
C ASP A 23 12.79 1.10 4.45
N TYR A 24 12.98 0.08 5.28
CA TYR A 24 14.25 -0.22 5.92
C TYR A 24 14.99 -1.34 5.17
N GLU A 25 14.42 -1.88 4.10
CA GLU A 25 14.99 -3.02 3.40
C GLU A 25 15.97 -2.53 2.34
N LYS A 26 17.22 -2.99 2.42
CA LYS A 26 18.22 -2.72 1.37
C LYS A 26 17.89 -3.40 0.04
N CYS A 27 17.02 -4.41 0.05
CA CYS A 27 16.68 -5.21 -1.11
C CYS A 27 15.33 -4.79 -1.70
N PRO A 28 15.31 -4.19 -2.91
CA PRO A 28 14.07 -3.73 -3.54
C PRO A 28 13.09 -4.87 -3.83
N CYS A 29 13.60 -6.08 -4.10
CA CYS A 29 12.75 -7.26 -4.32
C CYS A 29 11.86 -7.59 -3.12
N SER A 30 12.28 -7.24 -1.90
CA SER A 30 11.53 -7.53 -0.69
C SER A 30 10.47 -6.45 -0.43
N SER A 31 10.83 -5.18 -0.60
CA SER A 31 9.87 -4.07 -0.51
C SER A 31 8.76 -4.18 -1.56
N GLU A 32 9.09 -4.60 -2.78
CA GLU A 32 8.13 -4.81 -3.86
C GLU A 32 7.06 -5.86 -3.49
N ARG A 33 7.48 -6.99 -2.89
CA ARG A 33 6.57 -8.04 -2.40
C ARG A 33 5.61 -7.51 -1.35
N VAL A 34 6.12 -6.67 -0.43
CA VAL A 34 5.29 -6.07 0.63
C VAL A 34 4.26 -5.11 0.03
N ILE A 35 4.64 -4.30 -0.96
CA ILE A 35 3.72 -3.39 -1.67
C ILE A 35 2.59 -4.18 -2.35
N TYR A 36 2.91 -5.29 -3.03
CA TYR A 36 1.90 -6.15 -3.63
C TYR A 36 0.96 -6.76 -2.58
N LEU A 37 1.52 -7.31 -1.50
CA LEU A 37 0.73 -7.92 -0.42
C LEU A 37 -0.26 -6.92 0.20
N VAL A 38 0.22 -5.71 0.48
CA VAL A 38 -0.61 -4.62 1.03
C VAL A 38 -1.72 -4.24 0.06
N SER A 39 -1.41 -4.17 -1.24
CA SER A 39 -2.40 -3.85 -2.27
C SER A 39 -3.50 -4.93 -2.35
N ILE A 40 -3.12 -6.21 -2.28
CA ILE A 40 -4.07 -7.33 -2.22
C ILE A 40 -4.94 -7.23 -0.97
N HIS A 41 -4.34 -6.99 0.20
CA HIS A 41 -5.10 -6.84 1.45
C HIS A 41 -6.10 -5.68 1.39
N ALA A 42 -5.71 -4.55 0.80
CA ALA A 42 -6.59 -3.41 0.61
C ALA A 42 -7.77 -3.75 -0.33
N MET A 43 -7.54 -4.55 -1.38
CA MET A 43 -8.60 -5.06 -2.24
C MET A 43 -9.52 -6.03 -1.49
N LEU A 44 -8.96 -6.97 -0.72
CA LEU A 44 -9.74 -7.92 0.08
C LEU A 44 -10.67 -7.21 1.07
N LYS A 45 -10.17 -6.17 1.76
CA LYS A 45 -11.02 -5.34 2.65
C LYS A 45 -12.16 -4.62 1.95
N ARG A 46 -12.02 -4.33 0.65
CA ARG A 46 -13.09 -3.72 -0.15
C ARG A 46 -14.10 -4.75 -0.63
N LEU A 47 -13.63 -5.96 -0.94
CA LEU A 47 -14.47 -7.09 -1.36
C LEU A 47 -15.31 -7.64 -0.20
N ALA A 48 -14.72 -7.79 0.97
CA ALA A 48 -15.38 -8.27 2.17
C ALA A 48 -14.93 -7.42 3.37
N PRO A 49 -15.66 -6.33 3.68
CA PRO A 49 -15.41 -5.56 4.89
C PRO A 49 -15.83 -6.42 6.10
N THR A 50 -14.85 -6.97 6.79
CA THR A 50 -15.00 -7.62 8.11
C THR A 50 -15.29 -6.60 9.19
#